data_AF-A0A3C1WBD4-F1
#
_entry.id   AF-A0A3C1WBD4-F1
#
_cell.length_a   1.000
_cell.length_b   1.000
_cell.length_c   1.000
_cell.angle_alpha   90.00
_cell.angle_beta   90.00
_cell.angle_gamma   90.00
#
_symmetry.space_group_name_H-M   'P 1'
#
loop_
_entity.id
_entity.type
_entity.pdbx_description
1 polymer ?
#
loop_
_entity_poly.entity_id
_entity_poly.type
_entity_poly.pdbx_seq_one_letter_code
_entity_poly.pdbx_strand_id
1 'polypeptide(L)'
;ISMHGGGGAPPRVNDQQWRNQIRLYAPSEGIVVAPRAPTDTWNLWHQSHIDDLFDRLIANFVITRGVNPDRVYLMGYSAGGDGVYQLAPRMADRFAAAAMMAGHPNNASPLGLRNLPFMIFMGGKDGAYGRNKVAAQWGKTLEELREADPGGYDHKATIYPQHGHWMNGDDREALPWMIAKTRDPWPKRIVWKQSGRTHERFYWLQVPKGVAKGGQQIEAEVQGQQVTIQSGGAQEIILRLSDRLVNLDKVVTVNADGVEVFKGKLERKARVIWESLKQRPDPNSVATAELHLELRR
;
A
#
# COMPACT_ATOMS: atom_id res chain seq x y z
N ILE A 1 -6.67 -4.58 -9.90
CA ILE A 1 -5.41 -4.98 -10.59
C ILE A 1 -5.08 -6.39 -10.15
N SER A 2 -4.86 -7.32 -11.08
CA SER A 2 -4.68 -8.75 -10.80
C SER A 2 -3.36 -9.27 -11.38
N MET A 3 -2.40 -9.61 -10.53
CA MET A 3 -1.03 -10.00 -10.93
C MET A 3 -0.90 -11.51 -11.13
N HIS A 4 -0.29 -11.91 -12.24
CA HIS A 4 -0.14 -13.32 -12.61
C HIS A 4 1.05 -14.02 -11.92
N GLY A 5 1.00 -15.36 -11.85
CA GLY A 5 2.12 -16.19 -11.39
C GLY A 5 3.22 -16.40 -12.43
N GLY A 6 4.08 -17.41 -12.26
CA GLY A 6 5.08 -17.80 -13.26
C GLY A 6 6.38 -16.99 -13.24
N GLY A 7 6.74 -16.43 -12.09
CA GLY A 7 8.07 -15.83 -11.89
C GLY A 7 9.18 -16.87 -12.02
N GLY A 8 10.25 -16.53 -12.74
CA GLY A 8 11.39 -17.41 -13.00
C GLY A 8 11.09 -18.55 -13.98
N ALA A 9 9.86 -18.64 -14.50
CA ALA A 9 9.48 -19.65 -15.47
C ALA A 9 9.88 -19.21 -16.90
N PRO A 10 10.02 -20.16 -17.84
CA PRO A 10 10.24 -19.82 -19.24
C PRO A 10 9.13 -18.89 -19.79
N PRO A 11 9.42 -18.00 -20.76
CA PRO A 11 8.47 -17.01 -21.26
C PRO A 11 7.11 -17.59 -21.65
N ARG A 12 7.10 -18.77 -22.31
CA ARG A 12 5.85 -19.46 -22.69
C ARG A 12 4.93 -19.77 -21.51
N VAL A 13 5.49 -20.10 -20.35
CA VAL A 13 4.73 -20.41 -19.13
C VAL A 13 4.25 -19.12 -18.49
N ASN A 14 5.11 -18.09 -18.44
CA ASN A 14 4.75 -16.77 -17.94
C ASN A 14 3.55 -16.18 -18.71
N ASP A 15 3.61 -16.21 -20.04
CA ASP A 15 2.51 -15.74 -20.90
C ASP A 15 1.23 -16.56 -20.73
N GLN A 16 1.35 -17.87 -20.49
CA GLN A 16 0.20 -18.72 -20.16
C GLN A 16 -0.43 -18.32 -18.82
N GLN A 17 0.38 -18.07 -17.79
CA GLN A 17 -0.10 -17.60 -16.48
C GLN A 17 -0.80 -16.26 -16.59
N TRP A 18 -0.26 -15.33 -17.40
CA TRP A 18 -0.91 -14.07 -17.69
C TRP A 18 -2.28 -14.26 -18.35
N ARG A 19 -2.38 -15.09 -19.39
CA ARG A 19 -3.66 -15.39 -20.06
C ARG A 19 -4.69 -16.00 -19.10
N ASN A 20 -4.26 -16.85 -18.18
CA ASN A 20 -5.13 -17.41 -17.15
C ASN A 20 -5.62 -16.32 -16.19
N GLN A 21 -4.70 -15.45 -15.73
CA GLN A 21 -5.00 -14.39 -14.77
C GLN A 21 -6.06 -13.41 -15.28
N ILE A 22 -6.06 -13.10 -16.58
CA ILE A 22 -7.06 -12.23 -17.23
C ILE A 22 -8.50 -12.71 -16.95
N ARG A 23 -8.70 -14.03 -16.87
CA ARG A 23 -10.02 -14.66 -16.74
C ARG A 23 -10.31 -15.17 -15.33
N LEU A 24 -9.35 -15.03 -14.41
CA LEU A 24 -9.41 -15.71 -13.12
C LEU A 24 -10.45 -15.09 -12.18
N TYR A 25 -10.58 -13.75 -12.22
CA TYR A 25 -11.48 -12.98 -11.35
C TYR A 25 -12.45 -12.13 -12.15
N ALA A 26 -13.72 -12.19 -11.75
CA ALA A 26 -14.82 -11.42 -12.33
C ALA A 26 -15.66 -10.81 -11.19
N PRO A 27 -15.25 -9.64 -10.64
CA PRO A 27 -16.04 -8.93 -9.64
C PRO A 27 -17.37 -8.45 -10.24
N SER A 28 -18.36 -8.24 -9.38
CA SER A 28 -19.70 -7.76 -9.79
C SER A 28 -19.70 -6.33 -10.32
N GLU A 29 -18.68 -5.54 -9.99
CA GLU A 29 -18.49 -4.17 -10.49
C GLU A 29 -17.01 -3.83 -10.70
N GLY A 30 -16.76 -2.74 -11.45
CA GLY A 30 -15.43 -2.20 -11.70
C GLY A 30 -14.74 -2.80 -12.93
N ILE A 31 -13.47 -2.48 -13.09
CA ILE A 31 -12.64 -2.93 -14.22
C ILE A 31 -11.54 -3.86 -13.70
N VAL A 32 -11.46 -5.06 -14.26
CA VAL A 32 -10.34 -5.98 -14.00
C VAL A 32 -9.25 -5.73 -15.02
N VAL A 33 -8.05 -5.45 -14.52
CA VAL A 33 -6.83 -5.35 -15.32
C VAL A 33 -5.85 -6.37 -14.79
N ALA A 34 -5.44 -7.30 -15.66
CA ALA A 34 -4.34 -8.23 -15.40
C ALA A 34 -3.17 -7.86 -16.34
N PRO A 35 -2.23 -7.01 -15.90
CA PRO A 35 -1.05 -6.70 -16.71
C PRO A 35 -0.15 -7.92 -16.85
N ARG A 36 0.56 -8.01 -17.98
CA ARG A 36 1.71 -8.92 -18.15
C ARG A 36 2.90 -8.25 -17.47
N ALA A 37 3.60 -8.93 -16.56
CA ALA A 37 4.80 -8.38 -15.94
C ALA A 37 5.85 -8.02 -17.02
N PRO A 38 6.59 -6.92 -16.89
CA PRO A 38 7.58 -6.55 -17.91
C PRO A 38 8.73 -7.56 -18.04
N THR A 39 8.94 -8.41 -17.03
CA THR A 39 10.02 -9.40 -16.96
C THR A 39 9.51 -10.78 -16.54
N ASP A 40 10.33 -11.80 -16.76
CA ASP A 40 10.04 -13.18 -16.41
C ASP A 40 10.85 -13.66 -15.19
N THR A 41 11.54 -12.77 -14.47
CA THR A 41 12.39 -13.14 -13.34
C THR A 41 11.56 -13.63 -12.15
N TRP A 42 12.20 -14.30 -11.18
CA TRP A 42 11.51 -14.78 -9.97
C TRP A 42 10.81 -13.63 -9.21
N ASN A 43 11.41 -12.43 -9.24
CA ASN A 43 10.90 -11.21 -8.60
C ASN A 43 10.13 -10.27 -9.53
N LEU A 44 9.56 -10.77 -10.62
CA LEU A 44 8.92 -9.95 -11.67
C LEU A 44 7.99 -8.83 -11.15
N TRP A 45 7.27 -9.03 -10.05
CA TRP A 45 6.32 -8.06 -9.49
C TRP A 45 6.87 -7.15 -8.40
N HIS A 46 8.15 -7.26 -8.04
CA HIS A 46 8.74 -6.38 -7.02
C HIS A 46 10.12 -5.84 -7.42
N GLN A 47 10.42 -5.85 -8.72
CA GLN A 47 11.48 -5.03 -9.30
C GLN A 47 11.13 -3.54 -9.20
N SER A 48 12.15 -2.68 -9.37
CA SER A 48 11.98 -1.24 -9.23
C SER A 48 10.89 -0.69 -10.16
N HIS A 49 10.97 -0.94 -11.46
CA HIS A 49 10.03 -0.36 -12.45
C HIS A 49 8.54 -0.71 -12.25
N ILE A 50 8.20 -1.64 -11.34
CA ILE A 50 6.82 -2.08 -11.12
C ILE A 50 5.97 -1.02 -10.43
N ASP A 51 6.52 -0.27 -9.48
CA ASP A 51 5.74 0.76 -8.79
C ASP A 51 5.43 1.92 -9.75
N ASP A 52 6.36 2.26 -10.65
CA ASP A 52 6.15 3.28 -11.70
C ASP A 52 5.10 2.80 -12.72
N LEU A 53 5.14 1.51 -13.09
CA LEU A 53 4.12 0.88 -13.92
C LEU A 53 2.74 0.99 -13.27
N PHE A 54 2.62 0.71 -11.97
CA PHE A 54 1.33 0.79 -11.28
C PHE A 54 0.85 2.22 -11.05
N ASP A 55 1.71 3.14 -10.64
CA ASP A 55 1.35 4.56 -10.51
C ASP A 55 0.86 5.10 -11.87
N ARG A 56 1.51 4.74 -12.99
CA ARG A 56 1.06 5.14 -14.33
C ARG A 56 -0.23 4.43 -14.77
N LEU A 57 -0.37 3.14 -14.50
CA LEU A 57 -1.58 2.38 -14.82
C LEU A 57 -2.80 2.97 -14.10
N ILE A 58 -2.68 3.23 -12.80
CA ILE A 58 -3.74 3.82 -11.98
C ILE A 58 -4.10 5.21 -12.52
N ALA A 59 -3.11 6.07 -12.73
CA ALA A 59 -3.33 7.41 -13.28
C ALA A 59 -4.08 7.37 -14.63
N ASN A 60 -3.66 6.50 -15.55
CA ASN A 60 -4.31 6.37 -16.85
C ASN A 60 -5.78 5.96 -16.71
N PHE A 61 -6.12 5.02 -15.81
CA PHE A 61 -7.50 4.58 -15.61
C PHE A 61 -8.36 5.61 -14.89
N VAL A 62 -7.80 6.35 -13.94
CA VAL A 62 -8.49 7.49 -13.32
C VAL A 62 -8.86 8.52 -14.39
N ILE A 63 -7.91 8.89 -15.25
CA ILE A 63 -8.09 9.94 -16.26
C ILE A 63 -8.97 9.49 -17.44
N THR A 64 -8.76 8.28 -17.96
CA THR A 64 -9.36 7.84 -19.25
C THR A 64 -10.56 6.92 -19.11
N ARG A 65 -10.81 6.41 -17.89
CA ARG A 65 -11.90 5.47 -17.59
C ARG A 65 -12.76 5.90 -16.40
N GLY A 66 -12.47 7.05 -15.79
CA GLY A 66 -13.24 7.56 -14.64
C GLY A 66 -13.16 6.66 -13.41
N VAL A 67 -12.08 5.88 -13.27
CA VAL A 67 -11.88 5.04 -12.08
C VAL A 67 -11.78 5.93 -10.85
N ASN A 68 -12.54 5.61 -9.81
CA ASN A 68 -12.42 6.27 -8.51
C ASN A 68 -11.07 5.90 -7.87
N PRO A 69 -10.16 6.87 -7.58
CA PRO A 69 -8.86 6.59 -6.98
C PRO A 69 -8.96 6.00 -5.56
N ASP A 70 -10.11 6.14 -4.89
CA ASP A 70 -10.38 5.52 -3.59
C ASP A 70 -10.99 4.11 -3.69
N ARG A 71 -11.18 3.58 -4.90
CA ARG A 71 -11.67 2.21 -5.16
C ARG A 71 -10.75 1.47 -6.12
N VAL A 72 -9.44 1.53 -5.84
CA VAL A 72 -8.41 0.76 -6.55
C VAL A 72 -7.97 -0.39 -5.68
N TYR A 73 -7.93 -1.60 -6.24
CA TYR A 73 -7.65 -2.83 -5.51
C TYR A 73 -6.47 -3.57 -6.11
N LEU A 74 -5.64 -4.18 -5.26
CA LEU A 74 -4.48 -4.97 -5.68
C LEU A 74 -4.65 -6.44 -5.28
N MET A 75 -4.50 -7.36 -6.22
CA MET A 75 -4.51 -8.79 -5.90
C MET A 75 -3.56 -9.55 -6.81
N GLY A 76 -3.19 -10.77 -6.44
CA GLY A 76 -2.28 -11.57 -7.24
C GLY A 76 -2.12 -12.99 -6.74
N TYR A 77 -1.82 -13.90 -7.67
CA TYR A 77 -1.71 -15.33 -7.39
C TYR A 77 -0.27 -15.82 -7.60
N SER A 78 0.25 -16.68 -6.71
CA SER A 78 1.60 -17.25 -6.79
C SER A 78 2.68 -16.16 -6.78
N ALA A 79 3.53 -16.05 -7.79
CA ALA A 79 4.47 -14.93 -7.92
C ALA A 79 3.77 -13.54 -7.94
N GLY A 80 2.51 -13.48 -8.40
CA GLY A 80 1.64 -12.31 -8.22
C GLY A 80 1.31 -12.06 -6.74
N GLY A 81 1.11 -13.12 -5.95
CA GLY A 81 0.98 -13.04 -4.49
C GLY A 81 2.25 -12.51 -3.82
N ASP A 82 3.44 -12.92 -4.28
CA ASP A 82 4.71 -12.34 -3.83
C ASP A 82 4.72 -10.82 -4.08
N GLY A 83 4.25 -10.42 -5.26
CA GLY A 83 4.04 -9.01 -5.62
C GLY A 83 3.10 -8.28 -4.66
N VAL A 84 1.96 -8.89 -4.29
CA VAL A 84 1.02 -8.28 -3.34
C VAL A 84 1.67 -8.03 -1.99
N TYR A 85 2.39 -9.01 -1.44
CA TYR A 85 3.11 -8.83 -0.16
C TYR A 85 4.12 -7.68 -0.21
N GLN A 86 4.80 -7.50 -1.34
CA GLN A 86 5.85 -6.50 -1.50
C GLN A 86 5.29 -5.09 -1.75
N LEU A 87 4.27 -4.98 -2.60
CA LEU A 87 3.73 -3.72 -3.07
C LEU A 87 2.70 -3.13 -2.11
N ALA A 88 1.82 -3.96 -1.55
CA ALA A 88 0.71 -3.48 -0.72
C ALA A 88 1.18 -2.62 0.48
N PRO A 89 2.20 -3.01 1.26
CA PRO A 89 2.66 -2.18 2.38
C PRO A 89 3.36 -0.89 1.92
N ARG A 90 4.16 -0.93 0.84
CA ARG A 90 4.96 0.23 0.39
C ARG A 90 4.21 1.22 -0.49
N MET A 91 3.09 0.80 -1.07
CA MET A 91 2.18 1.60 -1.90
C MET A 91 0.78 1.70 -1.28
N ALA A 92 0.65 1.51 0.04
CA ALA A 92 -0.65 1.38 0.71
C ALA A 92 -1.59 2.58 0.45
N ASP A 93 -1.04 3.78 0.29
CA ASP A 93 -1.76 5.02 -0.01
C ASP A 93 -2.29 5.13 -1.44
N ARG A 94 -2.20 4.06 -2.25
CA ARG A 94 -2.83 3.94 -3.59
C ARG A 94 -4.06 3.04 -3.61
N PHE A 95 -4.26 2.20 -2.60
CA PHE A 95 -5.21 1.09 -2.65
C PHE A 95 -6.28 1.19 -1.56
N ALA A 96 -7.46 0.66 -1.85
CA ALA A 96 -8.56 0.53 -0.90
C ALA A 96 -8.56 -0.83 -0.19
N ALA A 97 -8.04 -1.86 -0.85
CA ALA A 97 -7.79 -3.18 -0.25
C ALA A 97 -6.78 -3.95 -1.10
N ALA A 98 -6.11 -4.92 -0.50
CA ALA A 98 -5.27 -5.89 -1.20
C ALA A 98 -5.52 -7.34 -0.76
N ALA A 99 -5.33 -8.29 -1.68
CA ALA A 99 -5.52 -9.72 -1.42
C ALA A 99 -4.36 -10.53 -2.02
N MET A 100 -3.67 -11.27 -1.16
CA MET A 100 -2.56 -12.14 -1.52
C MET A 100 -3.03 -13.58 -1.64
N MET A 101 -2.72 -14.24 -2.75
CA MET A 101 -3.06 -15.64 -2.99
C MET A 101 -1.81 -16.46 -3.31
N ALA A 102 -1.54 -17.50 -2.52
CA ALA A 102 -0.48 -18.50 -2.75
C ALA A 102 0.96 -17.95 -2.95
N GLY A 103 1.24 -16.74 -2.45
CA GLY A 103 2.55 -16.09 -2.52
C GLY A 103 3.40 -16.23 -1.26
N HIS A 104 4.60 -15.67 -1.30
CA HIS A 104 5.58 -15.63 -0.23
C HIS A 104 6.06 -14.18 -0.01
N PRO A 105 6.10 -13.70 1.25
CA PRO A 105 6.40 -12.30 1.54
C PRO A 105 7.88 -11.94 1.34
N ASN A 106 8.77 -12.93 1.34
CA ASN A 106 10.22 -12.72 1.33
C ASN A 106 10.63 -11.82 2.51
N ASN A 107 11.26 -10.68 2.23
CA ASN A 107 11.65 -9.68 3.22
C ASN A 107 10.61 -8.55 3.44
N ALA A 108 9.39 -8.70 2.94
CA ALA A 108 8.34 -7.71 3.14
C ALA A 108 8.00 -7.54 4.63
N SER A 109 7.57 -6.33 5.00
CA SER A 109 7.11 -6.00 6.35
C SER A 109 5.62 -5.65 6.31
N PRO A 110 4.79 -6.15 7.24
CA PRO A 110 3.37 -5.82 7.30
C PRO A 110 3.08 -4.43 7.85
N LEU A 111 4.07 -3.72 8.44
CA LEU A 111 3.86 -2.46 9.15
C LEU A 111 3.21 -1.36 8.28
N GLY A 112 3.54 -1.32 6.99
CA GLY A 112 2.92 -0.38 6.05
C GLY A 112 1.44 -0.64 5.76
N LEU A 113 0.89 -1.79 6.16
CA LEU A 113 -0.51 -2.16 5.92
C LEU A 113 -1.49 -1.53 6.90
N ARG A 114 -1.04 -0.72 7.86
CA ARG A 114 -1.90 -0.15 8.91
C ARG A 114 -3.24 0.38 8.39
N ASN A 115 -3.22 1.13 7.27
CA ASN A 115 -4.43 1.74 6.69
C ASN A 115 -4.93 1.04 5.43
N LEU A 116 -4.35 -0.10 5.06
CA LEU A 116 -4.75 -0.87 3.88
C LEU A 116 -5.33 -2.22 4.32
N PRO A 117 -6.65 -2.41 4.21
CA PRO A 117 -7.26 -3.71 4.42
C PRO A 117 -6.57 -4.82 3.60
N PHE A 118 -6.17 -5.92 4.24
CA PHE A 118 -5.33 -6.96 3.62
C PHE A 118 -5.84 -8.38 3.84
N MET A 119 -5.97 -9.17 2.77
CA MET A 119 -6.32 -10.59 2.86
C MET A 119 -5.17 -11.52 2.45
N ILE A 120 -5.12 -12.68 3.11
CA ILE A 120 -4.15 -13.75 2.88
C ILE A 120 -4.93 -15.03 2.60
N PHE A 121 -4.74 -15.61 1.41
CA PHE A 121 -5.28 -16.92 1.04
C PHE A 121 -4.15 -17.88 0.68
N MET A 122 -4.17 -19.06 1.29
CA MET A 122 -3.11 -20.03 1.10
C MET A 122 -3.63 -21.47 1.21
N GLY A 123 -3.11 -22.38 0.38
CA GLY A 123 -3.37 -23.81 0.52
C GLY A 123 -2.56 -24.40 1.68
N GLY A 124 -3.20 -25.18 2.53
CA GLY A 124 -2.55 -25.85 3.67
C GLY A 124 -1.48 -26.86 3.25
N LYS A 125 -1.59 -27.43 2.04
CA LYS A 125 -0.61 -28.34 1.44
C LYS A 125 0.39 -27.64 0.52
N ASP A 126 0.31 -26.31 0.36
CA ASP A 126 1.29 -25.54 -0.41
C ASP A 126 2.57 -25.29 0.41
N GLY A 127 3.39 -26.33 0.52
CA GLY A 127 4.60 -26.33 1.34
C GLY A 127 5.83 -25.73 0.67
N ALA A 128 5.77 -25.33 -0.61
CA ALA A 128 6.93 -24.82 -1.33
C ALA A 128 7.47 -23.55 -0.66
N TYR A 129 8.76 -23.54 -0.31
CA TYR A 129 9.42 -22.48 0.47
C TYR A 129 8.78 -22.23 1.85
N GLY A 130 8.00 -23.19 2.38
CA GLY A 130 7.28 -23.02 3.64
C GLY A 130 6.17 -21.98 3.60
N ARG A 131 5.68 -21.59 2.42
CA ARG A 131 4.75 -20.47 2.26
C ARG A 131 3.44 -20.63 3.02
N ASN A 132 2.92 -21.85 3.18
CA ASN A 132 1.77 -22.13 4.04
C ASN A 132 2.01 -21.72 5.51
N LYS A 133 3.17 -22.08 6.07
CA LYS A 133 3.56 -21.71 7.43
C LYS A 133 3.79 -20.20 7.54
N VAL A 134 4.45 -19.60 6.55
CA VAL A 134 4.73 -18.16 6.54
C VAL A 134 3.44 -17.34 6.41
N ALA A 135 2.48 -17.77 5.59
CA ALA A 135 1.17 -17.13 5.48
C ALA A 135 0.39 -17.19 6.80
N ALA A 136 0.41 -18.34 7.49
CA ALA A 136 -0.20 -18.46 8.81
C ALA A 136 0.47 -17.55 9.85
N GLN A 137 1.80 -17.44 9.81
CA GLN A 137 2.55 -16.53 10.68
C GLN A 137 2.24 -15.06 10.39
N TRP A 138 2.16 -14.67 9.12
CA TRP A 138 1.76 -13.32 8.73
C TRP A 138 0.35 -12.97 9.23
N GLY A 139 -0.59 -13.91 9.17
CA GLY A 139 -1.91 -13.74 9.77
C GLY A 139 -1.84 -13.44 11.27
N LYS A 140 -1.06 -14.22 12.03
CA LYS A 140 -0.85 -13.97 13.47
C LYS A 140 -0.22 -12.61 13.74
N THR A 141 0.80 -12.23 12.98
CA THR A 141 1.45 -10.92 13.13
C THR A 141 0.50 -9.77 12.84
N LEU A 142 -0.41 -9.91 11.86
CA LEU A 142 -1.44 -8.90 11.61
C LEU A 142 -2.47 -8.83 12.74
N GLU A 143 -2.81 -9.96 13.36
CA GLU A 143 -3.66 -10.00 14.57
C GLU A 143 -3.00 -9.27 15.73
N GLU A 144 -1.75 -9.59 16.06
CA GLU A 144 -0.98 -8.91 17.12
C GLU A 144 -0.88 -7.38 16.86
N LEU A 145 -0.65 -6.98 15.61
CA LEU A 145 -0.62 -5.56 15.22
C LEU A 145 -1.99 -4.89 15.36
N ARG A 146 -3.09 -5.60 15.04
CA ARG A 146 -4.46 -5.12 15.23
C ARG A 146 -4.83 -5.00 16.70
N GLU A 147 -4.41 -5.94 17.55
CA GLU A 147 -4.62 -5.89 19.01
C GLU A 147 -3.92 -4.67 19.62
N ALA A 148 -2.70 -4.36 19.17
CA ALA A 148 -1.94 -3.18 19.60
C ALA A 148 -2.45 -1.86 19.01
N ASP A 149 -3.15 -1.90 17.87
CA ASP A 149 -3.74 -0.75 17.19
C ASP A 149 -5.14 -1.10 16.66
N PRO A 150 -6.19 -1.06 17.51
CA PRO A 150 -7.55 -1.50 17.15
C PRO A 150 -8.20 -0.74 16.00
N GLY A 151 -7.58 0.35 15.52
CA GLY A 151 -8.01 1.10 14.33
C GLY A 151 -7.25 0.74 13.04
N GLY A 152 -6.12 0.04 13.12
CA GLY A 152 -5.26 -0.30 11.97
C GLY A 152 -5.23 -1.79 11.63
N TYR A 153 -4.65 -2.20 10.51
CA TYR A 153 -4.43 -3.61 10.14
C TYR A 153 -5.72 -4.46 10.03
N ASP A 154 -6.79 -3.91 9.44
CA ASP A 154 -7.97 -4.70 9.05
C ASP A 154 -7.54 -5.84 8.11
N HIS A 155 -7.77 -7.09 8.50
CA HIS A 155 -7.23 -8.22 7.77
C HIS A 155 -8.09 -9.48 7.87
N LYS A 156 -7.82 -10.43 6.97
CA LYS A 156 -8.28 -11.82 7.07
C LYS A 156 -7.20 -12.75 6.56
N ALA A 157 -6.89 -13.79 7.32
CA ALA A 157 -6.03 -14.87 6.84
C ALA A 157 -6.81 -16.18 6.78
N THR A 158 -6.72 -16.89 5.67
CA THR A 158 -7.39 -18.17 5.45
C THR A 158 -6.41 -19.18 4.86
N ILE A 159 -6.18 -20.24 5.64
CA ILE A 159 -5.38 -21.39 5.23
C ILE A 159 -6.34 -22.53 4.95
N TYR A 160 -6.52 -22.90 3.68
CA TYR A 160 -7.44 -23.97 3.30
C TYR A 160 -6.76 -25.33 3.46
N PRO A 161 -7.10 -26.16 4.48
CA PRO A 161 -6.26 -27.30 4.87
C PRO A 161 -6.03 -28.33 3.77
N GLN A 162 -6.99 -28.48 2.86
CA GLN A 162 -6.96 -29.52 1.83
C GLN A 162 -6.37 -29.07 0.50
N HIS A 163 -6.22 -27.77 0.25
CA HIS A 163 -5.71 -27.24 -1.01
C HIS A 163 -4.18 -27.23 -1.07
N GLY A 164 -3.66 -27.48 -2.28
CA GLY A 164 -2.26 -27.25 -2.63
C GLY A 164 -2.06 -25.83 -3.17
N HIS A 165 -1.15 -25.66 -4.14
CA HIS A 165 -0.87 -24.35 -4.72
C HIS A 165 -2.08 -23.70 -5.38
N TRP A 166 -2.94 -24.50 -6.01
CA TRP A 166 -4.22 -24.07 -6.54
C TRP A 166 -5.33 -24.30 -5.51
N MET A 167 -6.04 -23.23 -5.13
CA MET A 167 -7.11 -23.23 -4.13
C MET A 167 -8.49 -23.41 -4.74
N ASN A 168 -8.57 -23.96 -5.96
CA ASN A 168 -9.84 -24.17 -6.69
C ASN A 168 -10.72 -22.93 -6.90
N GLY A 169 -10.14 -21.74 -6.71
CA GLY A 169 -10.84 -20.47 -6.83
C GLY A 169 -11.68 -20.10 -5.60
N ASP A 170 -11.52 -20.81 -4.48
CA ASP A 170 -12.18 -20.46 -3.21
C ASP A 170 -11.74 -19.08 -2.71
N ASP A 171 -10.52 -18.66 -3.05
CA ASP A 171 -9.98 -17.31 -2.80
C ASP A 171 -10.79 -16.17 -3.46
N ARG A 172 -11.74 -16.47 -4.36
CA ARG A 172 -12.69 -15.48 -4.89
C ARG A 172 -13.59 -14.88 -3.83
N GLU A 173 -13.69 -15.47 -2.64
CA GLU A 173 -14.35 -14.85 -1.49
C GLU A 173 -13.76 -13.48 -1.12
N ALA A 174 -12.54 -13.16 -1.57
CA ALA A 174 -11.95 -11.84 -1.44
C ALA A 174 -12.76 -10.75 -2.14
N LEU A 175 -13.38 -11.06 -3.29
CA LEU A 175 -13.92 -10.02 -4.19
C LEU A 175 -15.02 -9.18 -3.54
N PRO A 176 -16.10 -9.75 -2.95
CA PRO A 176 -17.14 -8.93 -2.32
C PRO A 176 -16.60 -8.08 -1.16
N TRP A 177 -15.66 -8.63 -0.39
CA TRP A 177 -15.05 -7.89 0.72
C TRP A 177 -14.21 -6.73 0.24
N MET A 178 -13.36 -6.92 -0.78
CA MET A 178 -12.53 -5.86 -1.34
C MET A 178 -13.41 -4.75 -1.93
N ILE A 179 -14.44 -5.09 -2.70
CA ILE A 179 -15.37 -4.14 -3.33
C ILE A 179 -16.04 -3.21 -2.31
N ALA A 180 -16.32 -3.73 -1.11
CA ALA A 180 -16.92 -2.96 -0.02
C ALA A 180 -15.95 -1.96 0.64
N LYS A 181 -14.64 -2.04 0.37
CA LYS A 181 -13.64 -1.12 0.93
C LYS A 181 -13.48 0.12 0.07
N THR A 182 -13.26 1.24 0.76
CA THR A 182 -12.90 2.53 0.18
C THR A 182 -11.65 3.03 0.91
N ARG A 183 -10.66 3.51 0.15
CA ARG A 183 -9.43 4.07 0.73
C ARG A 183 -9.76 5.35 1.48
N ASP A 184 -9.14 5.53 2.64
CA ASP A 184 -9.04 6.85 3.29
C ASP A 184 -7.73 7.51 2.84
N PRO A 185 -7.76 8.60 2.06
CA PRO A 185 -6.56 9.33 1.66
C PRO A 185 -5.96 10.21 2.77
N TRP A 186 -6.69 10.46 3.87
CA TRP A 186 -6.29 11.30 5.00
C TRP A 186 -6.43 10.58 6.35
N PRO A 187 -5.86 9.37 6.51
CA PRO A 187 -5.99 8.60 7.74
C PRO A 187 -5.33 9.33 8.90
N LYS A 188 -5.92 9.27 10.10
CA LYS A 188 -5.40 10.00 11.26
C LYS A 188 -4.06 9.49 11.77
N ARG A 189 -3.72 8.21 11.55
CA ARG A 189 -2.42 7.64 11.93
C ARG A 189 -1.83 6.85 10.79
N ILE A 190 -0.52 6.97 10.59
CA ILE A 190 0.20 6.24 9.55
C ILE A 190 1.49 5.63 10.11
N VAL A 191 1.83 4.46 9.60
CA VAL A 191 3.09 3.76 9.88
C VAL A 191 3.78 3.56 8.52
N TRP A 192 4.85 4.30 8.29
CA TRP A 192 5.56 4.28 7.03
C TRP A 192 6.86 3.51 7.15
N LYS A 193 6.84 2.23 6.75
CA LYS A 193 8.02 1.38 6.69
C LYS A 193 8.60 1.37 5.27
N GLN A 194 9.80 1.91 5.10
CA GLN A 194 10.52 1.89 3.83
C GLN A 194 10.99 0.48 3.50
N SER A 195 10.81 0.07 2.25
CA SER A 195 11.32 -1.20 1.72
C SER A 195 12.67 -1.00 1.02
N GLY A 196 13.20 -2.04 0.35
CA GLY A 196 14.37 -1.89 -0.52
C GLY A 196 14.14 -0.90 -1.67
N ARG A 197 12.91 -0.80 -2.18
CA ARG A 197 12.47 0.36 -2.98
C ARG A 197 11.89 1.41 -2.05
N THR A 198 12.55 2.56 -2.01
CA THR A 198 12.12 3.69 -1.19
C THR A 198 11.15 4.59 -1.92
N HIS A 199 10.31 5.27 -1.14
CA HIS A 199 9.41 6.32 -1.63
C HIS A 199 9.63 7.61 -0.86
N GLU A 200 9.25 8.72 -1.46
CA GLU A 200 9.37 10.05 -0.85
C GLU A 200 8.07 10.53 -0.25
N ARG A 201 6.93 9.91 -0.59
CA ARG A 201 5.60 10.28 -0.12
C ARG A 201 4.80 9.04 0.29
N PHE A 202 4.13 9.14 1.43
CA PHE A 202 3.20 8.14 1.94
C PHE A 202 2.05 8.83 2.68
N TYR A 203 0.85 8.77 2.11
CA TYR A 203 -0.31 9.55 2.56
C TYR A 203 0.03 11.05 2.67
N TRP A 204 -0.05 11.61 3.88
CA TRP A 204 0.20 13.01 4.20
C TRP A 204 1.61 13.26 4.75
N LEU A 205 2.48 12.24 4.83
CA LEU A 205 3.91 12.42 5.08
C LEU A 205 4.70 12.41 3.78
N GLN A 206 5.77 13.19 3.78
CA GLN A 206 6.79 13.21 2.75
C GLN A 206 8.17 13.42 3.38
N VAL A 207 9.21 12.90 2.74
CA VAL A 207 10.61 13.24 3.02
C VAL A 207 11.22 13.90 1.78
N PRO A 208 12.30 14.70 1.92
CA PRO A 208 12.98 15.28 0.78
C PRO A 208 13.43 14.25 -0.26
N LYS A 209 13.61 14.72 -1.49
CA LYS A 209 14.02 13.85 -2.59
C LYS A 209 15.38 13.22 -2.33
N GLY A 210 15.48 11.90 -2.51
CA GLY A 210 16.74 11.16 -2.39
C GLY A 210 17.25 10.91 -0.97
N VAL A 211 16.53 11.30 0.09
CA VAL A 211 16.98 11.08 1.48
C VAL A 211 16.34 9.86 2.17
N ALA A 212 15.29 9.29 1.58
CA ALA A 212 14.61 8.11 2.11
C ALA A 212 15.56 6.90 2.20
N LYS A 213 15.57 6.22 3.36
CA LYS A 213 16.45 5.08 3.62
C LYS A 213 15.67 3.78 3.72
N GLY A 214 16.15 2.72 3.06
CA GLY A 214 15.55 1.40 3.16
C GLY A 214 15.51 0.92 4.61
N GLY A 215 14.38 0.35 5.03
CA GLY A 215 14.17 -0.11 6.40
C GLY A 215 13.82 0.97 7.42
N GLN A 216 13.92 2.26 7.08
CA GLN A 216 13.49 3.37 7.94
C GLN A 216 11.98 3.26 8.23
N GLN A 217 11.58 3.61 9.45
CA GLN A 217 10.19 3.62 9.89
C GLN A 217 9.85 4.99 10.45
N ILE A 218 8.83 5.63 9.89
CA ILE A 218 8.30 6.89 10.40
C ILE A 218 6.85 6.64 10.80
N GLU A 219 6.48 7.00 12.03
CA GLU A 219 5.09 6.97 12.48
C GLU A 219 4.59 8.39 12.69
N ALA A 220 3.36 8.67 12.28
CA ALA A 220 2.75 9.95 12.58
C ALA A 220 1.25 9.81 12.84
N GLU A 221 0.76 10.66 13.73
CA GLU A 221 -0.64 10.67 14.17
C GLU A 221 -1.16 12.10 14.27
N VAL A 222 -2.44 12.28 13.97
CA VAL A 222 -3.19 13.52 14.09
C VAL A 222 -4.33 13.33 15.07
N GLN A 223 -4.32 14.11 16.15
CA GLN A 223 -5.41 14.21 17.12
C GLN A 223 -5.90 15.66 17.17
N GLY A 224 -7.06 15.90 16.55
CA GLY A 224 -7.58 17.26 16.39
C GLY A 224 -6.64 18.15 15.55
N GLN A 225 -5.98 19.11 16.20
CA GLN A 225 -5.02 20.04 15.60
C GLN A 225 -3.55 19.73 15.94
N GLN A 226 -3.30 18.61 16.64
CA GLN A 226 -1.97 18.20 17.04
C GLN A 226 -1.48 17.06 16.14
N VAL A 227 -0.30 17.24 15.57
CA VAL A 227 0.44 16.20 14.85
C VAL A 227 1.57 15.71 15.74
N THR A 228 1.68 14.40 15.94
CA THR A 228 2.80 13.76 16.64
C THR A 228 3.55 12.89 15.66
N ILE A 229 4.87 12.98 15.66
CA ILE A 229 5.75 12.25 14.74
C ILE A 229 6.83 11.52 15.52
N GLN A 230 7.01 10.23 15.23
CA GLN A 230 8.22 9.49 15.54
C GLN A 230 9.06 9.42 14.26
N SER A 231 10.15 10.18 14.21
CA SER A 231 10.85 10.47 12.95
C SER A 231 11.63 9.30 12.38
N GLY A 232 11.92 8.29 13.20
CA GLY A 232 12.81 7.18 12.82
C GLY A 232 14.19 7.66 12.35
N GLY A 233 14.68 8.77 12.90
CA GLY A 233 15.96 9.38 12.52
C GLY A 233 15.94 10.17 11.20
N ALA A 234 14.76 10.50 10.67
CA ALA A 234 14.64 11.49 9.60
C ALA A 234 15.11 12.86 10.10
N GLN A 235 15.90 13.56 9.29
CA GLN A 235 16.36 14.92 9.61
C GLN A 235 15.38 15.99 9.12
N GLU A 236 14.60 15.65 8.10
CA GLU A 236 13.63 16.54 7.49
C GLU A 236 12.36 15.76 7.17
N ILE A 237 11.22 16.36 7.51
CA ILE A 237 9.89 15.84 7.19
C ILE A 237 9.06 16.95 6.57
N ILE A 238 8.31 16.61 5.55
CA ILE A 238 7.36 17.50 4.89
C ILE A 238 5.96 16.97 5.20
N LEU A 239 5.14 17.77 5.88
CA LEU A 239 3.73 17.48 6.08
C LEU A 239 2.93 18.04 4.91
N ARG A 240 2.20 17.16 4.24
CA ARG A 240 1.23 17.50 3.20
C ARG A 240 -0.14 17.61 3.88
N LEU A 241 -0.74 18.80 3.93
CA LEU A 241 -1.91 19.08 4.76
C LEU A 241 -3.13 19.50 3.95
N SER A 242 -4.31 19.17 4.46
CA SER A 242 -5.62 19.47 3.87
C SER A 242 -6.65 19.63 4.99
N ASP A 243 -7.73 20.37 4.74
CA ASP A 243 -8.85 20.52 5.67
C ASP A 243 -9.56 19.20 6.01
N ARG A 244 -9.34 18.18 5.19
CA ARG A 244 -9.79 16.79 5.48
C ARG A 244 -9.00 16.17 6.64
N LEU A 245 -7.77 16.61 6.89
CA LEU A 245 -6.91 16.07 7.94
C LEU A 245 -6.95 16.94 9.22
N VAL A 246 -6.78 18.26 9.07
CA VAL A 246 -6.76 19.27 10.16
C VAL A 246 -7.47 20.53 9.69
N ASN A 247 -8.06 21.33 10.58
CA ASN A 247 -8.62 22.62 10.21
C ASN A 247 -7.50 23.66 10.03
N LEU A 248 -7.27 24.12 8.80
CA LEU A 248 -6.16 25.03 8.49
C LEU A 248 -6.42 26.49 8.92
N ASP A 249 -7.66 26.84 9.31
CA ASP A 249 -8.00 28.16 9.87
C ASP A 249 -7.65 28.29 11.36
N LYS A 250 -7.29 27.17 12.00
CA LYS A 250 -6.86 27.07 13.39
C LYS A 250 -5.35 26.83 13.48
N VAL A 251 -4.79 27.10 14.66
CA VAL A 251 -3.39 26.76 14.96
C VAL A 251 -3.23 25.24 14.91
N VAL A 252 -2.17 24.79 14.24
CA VAL A 252 -1.69 23.41 14.23
C VAL A 252 -0.40 23.36 15.03
N THR A 253 -0.25 22.34 15.88
CA THR A 253 0.97 22.06 16.62
C THR A 253 1.58 20.76 16.11
N VAL A 254 2.89 20.74 15.89
CA VAL A 254 3.62 19.53 15.52
C VAL A 254 4.66 19.21 16.59
N ASN A 255 4.60 18.01 17.14
CA ASN A 255 5.61 17.45 18.02
C ASN A 255 6.33 16.32 17.30
N ALA A 256 7.65 16.40 17.20
CA ALA A 256 8.48 15.33 16.64
C ALA A 256 9.43 14.83 17.73
N ASP A 257 9.44 13.51 17.95
CA ASP A 257 10.29 12.85 18.95
C ASP A 257 10.23 13.48 20.35
N GLY A 258 9.04 13.95 20.74
CA GLY A 258 8.78 14.59 22.04
C GLY A 258 9.08 16.10 22.11
N VAL A 259 9.51 16.72 21.01
CA VAL A 259 9.83 18.15 20.93
C VAL A 259 8.84 18.89 20.05
N GLU A 260 8.32 20.04 20.51
CA GLU A 260 7.50 20.92 19.67
C GLU A 260 8.38 21.56 18.58
N VAL A 261 8.17 21.18 17.32
CA VAL A 261 8.94 21.66 16.17
C VAL A 261 8.18 22.72 15.35
N PHE A 262 6.87 22.85 15.57
CA PHE A 262 6.05 23.87 14.94
C PHE A 262 4.79 24.17 15.75
N LYS A 263 4.41 25.45 15.78
CA LYS A 263 3.11 25.91 16.27
C LYS A 263 2.68 27.15 15.50
N GLY A 264 1.63 27.03 14.70
CA GLY A 264 1.18 28.15 13.88
C GLY A 264 -0.02 27.81 13.02
N LYS A 265 -0.56 28.83 12.34
CA LYS A 265 -1.54 28.63 11.27
C LYS A 265 -0.82 28.35 9.95
N LEU A 266 -1.45 27.58 9.08
CA LEU A 266 -0.89 27.17 7.80
C LEU A 266 -1.75 27.74 6.66
N GLU A 267 -1.09 28.35 5.69
CA GLU A 267 -1.79 28.94 4.55
C GLU A 267 -2.01 27.91 3.44
N ARG A 268 -3.23 27.92 2.90
CA ARG A 268 -3.57 27.19 1.67
C ARG A 268 -2.91 27.87 0.48
N LYS A 269 -2.22 27.13 -0.37
CA LYS A 269 -1.47 27.66 -1.52
C LYS A 269 -1.81 26.89 -2.78
N ALA A 270 -2.24 27.59 -3.84
CA ALA A 270 -2.53 27.00 -5.14
C ALA A 270 -1.34 26.20 -5.71
N ARG A 271 -0.10 26.64 -5.44
CA ARG A 271 1.12 25.92 -5.80
C ARG A 271 1.18 24.52 -5.17
N VAL A 272 0.74 24.35 -3.92
CA VAL A 272 0.76 23.05 -3.23
C VAL A 272 -0.25 22.08 -3.84
N ILE A 273 -1.42 22.59 -4.25
CA ILE A 273 -2.42 21.84 -5.01
C ILE A 273 -1.82 21.33 -6.33
N TRP A 274 -1.20 22.24 -7.09
CA TRP A 274 -0.58 21.94 -8.37
C TRP A 274 0.54 20.88 -8.24
N GLU A 275 1.47 21.05 -7.30
CA GLU A 275 2.55 20.08 -7.10
C GLU A 275 2.03 18.74 -6.57
N SER A 276 0.98 18.73 -5.71
CA SER A 276 0.35 17.48 -5.27
C SER A 276 -0.22 16.67 -6.44
N LEU A 277 -0.88 17.34 -7.40
CA LEU A 277 -1.45 16.71 -8.59
C LEU A 277 -0.39 16.26 -9.59
N LYS A 278 0.72 16.99 -9.69
CA LYS A 278 1.89 16.57 -10.50
C LYS A 278 2.56 15.32 -9.95
N GLN A 279 2.66 15.20 -8.63
CA GLN A 279 3.19 13.99 -8.00
C GLN A 279 2.26 12.78 -8.17
N ARG A 280 0.95 12.98 -7.99
CA ARG A 280 -0.06 11.95 -8.20
C ARG A 280 -1.38 12.58 -8.67
N PRO A 281 -1.94 12.19 -9.82
CA PRO A 281 -3.19 12.74 -10.34
C PRO A 281 -4.41 12.10 -9.63
N ASP A 282 -4.46 12.30 -8.31
CA ASP A 282 -5.49 11.79 -7.41
C ASP A 282 -6.10 12.99 -6.66
N PRO A 283 -7.27 13.48 -7.08
CA PRO A 283 -7.91 14.66 -6.48
C PRO A 283 -8.23 14.46 -4.99
N ASN A 284 -8.40 13.23 -4.53
CA ASN A 284 -8.79 12.96 -3.14
C ASN A 284 -7.61 12.99 -2.16
N SER A 285 -6.36 12.91 -2.64
CA SER A 285 -5.14 13.04 -1.82
C SER A 285 -4.35 14.35 -2.05
N VAL A 286 -5.01 15.36 -2.62
CA VAL A 286 -4.41 16.69 -2.88
C VAL A 286 -4.24 17.49 -1.59
N ALA A 287 -3.00 17.85 -1.29
CA ALA A 287 -2.72 18.79 -0.21
C ALA A 287 -3.00 20.22 -0.67
N THR A 288 -3.50 21.03 0.24
CA THR A 288 -3.73 22.47 0.04
C THR A 288 -2.70 23.30 0.79
N ALA A 289 -2.05 22.76 1.82
CA ALA A 289 -0.95 23.38 2.54
C ALA A 289 0.23 22.39 2.69
N GLU A 290 1.43 22.93 2.89
CA GLU A 290 2.65 22.14 3.07
C GLU A 290 3.48 22.77 4.17
N LEU A 291 4.04 21.95 5.05
CA LEU A 291 4.91 22.38 6.14
C LEU A 291 6.21 21.59 6.09
N HIS A 292 7.32 22.30 5.91
CA HIS A 292 8.67 21.74 5.94
C HIS A 292 9.21 21.85 7.36
N LEU A 293 9.66 20.73 7.91
CA LEU A 293 10.15 20.62 9.28
C LEU A 293 11.60 20.14 9.25
N GLU A 294 12.48 20.94 9.83
CA GLU A 294 13.83 20.51 10.19
C GLU A 294 13.79 19.88 11.59
N LEU A 295 14.11 18.59 11.67
CA LEU A 295 14.15 17.84 12.91
C LEU A 295 15.57 17.92 13.46
N ARG A 296 15.82 18.93 14.30
CA ARG A 296 17.11 19.09 14.98
C ARG A 296 17.31 17.93 15.96
N ARG A 297 18.54 17.42 16.00
CA ARG A 297 18.98 16.47 17.03
C ARG A 297 19.12 17.16 18.38
#